data_AF-A0A351XIF0-F1
#
_entry.id   AF-A0A351XIF0-F1
#
_cell.length_a   1.000
_cell.length_b   1.000
_cell.length_c   1.000
_cell.angle_alpha   90.00
_cell.angle_beta   90.00
_cell.angle_gamma   90.00
#
_symmetry.space_group_name_H-M   'P 1'
#
loop_
_entity.id
_entity.type
_entity.pdbx_description
1 polymer ?
#
loop_
_entity_poly.entity_id
_entity_poly.type
_entity_poly.pdbx_seq_one_letter_code
_entity_poly.pdbx_strand_id
1 'polypeptide(L)'
;MEKFMTRYLKCKTSRFLLKITECTVVLCFTIILAGCAGSIGNVKDNGKINVVTTIFPYYDFVRQIAGDKVNLVMSVPAGMDTHSFEPTAADM
;
A
#
# COMPACT_ATOMS: atom_id res chain seq x y z
N MET A 1 -8.97 -52.85 -32.93
CA MET A 1 -9.76 -51.71 -32.40
C MET A 1 -9.16 -51.10 -31.12
N GLU A 2 -8.48 -51.88 -30.28
CA GLU A 2 -7.91 -51.43 -28.99
C GLU A 2 -6.79 -50.37 -29.11
N LYS A 3 -5.94 -50.45 -30.13
CA LYS A 3 -4.85 -49.47 -30.39
C LYS A 3 -5.36 -48.06 -30.73
N PHE A 4 -6.59 -47.93 -31.23
CA PHE A 4 -7.20 -46.65 -31.57
C PHE A 4 -7.79 -45.98 -30.31
N MET A 5 -8.41 -46.78 -29.44
CA MET A 5 -8.96 -46.32 -28.17
C MET A 5 -7.87 -45.85 -27.20
N THR A 6 -6.74 -46.56 -27.11
CA THR A 6 -5.57 -46.14 -26.27
C THR A 6 -4.93 -44.85 -26.75
N ARG A 7 -4.84 -44.63 -28.08
CA ARG A 7 -4.37 -43.35 -28.65
C ARG A 7 -5.35 -42.21 -28.41
N TYR A 8 -6.66 -42.47 -28.51
CA TYR A 8 -7.70 -41.48 -28.25
C TYR A 8 -7.75 -41.08 -26.76
N LEU A 9 -7.66 -42.05 -25.84
CA LEU A 9 -7.54 -41.80 -24.41
C LEU A 9 -6.27 -41.02 -24.09
N LYS A 10 -5.11 -41.37 -24.64
CA LYS A 10 -3.85 -40.62 -24.39
C LYS A 10 -3.89 -39.18 -24.93
N CYS A 11 -4.53 -38.95 -26.08
CA CYS A 11 -4.73 -37.60 -26.64
C CYS A 11 -5.77 -36.79 -25.85
N LYS A 12 -6.86 -37.42 -25.41
CA LYS A 12 -7.90 -36.79 -24.55
C LYS A 12 -7.34 -36.43 -23.18
N THR A 13 -6.54 -37.30 -22.58
CA THR A 13 -5.87 -37.07 -21.29
C THR A 13 -4.77 -36.00 -21.43
N SER A 14 -4.01 -35.99 -22.53
CA SER A 14 -3.00 -34.94 -22.80
C SER A 14 -3.63 -33.56 -23.01
N ARG A 15 -4.74 -33.45 -23.75
CA ARG A 15 -5.49 -32.18 -23.89
C ARG A 15 -6.19 -31.74 -22.60
N PHE A 16 -6.55 -32.68 -21.74
CA PHE A 16 -7.14 -32.42 -20.42
C PHE A 16 -6.08 -31.92 -19.43
N LEU A 17 -4.90 -32.56 -19.39
CA LEU A 17 -3.76 -32.15 -18.59
C LEU A 17 -3.21 -30.78 -19.01
N LEU A 18 -3.18 -30.48 -20.32
CA LEU A 18 -2.78 -29.15 -20.83
C LEU A 18 -3.75 -28.05 -20.37
N LYS A 19 -5.06 -28.34 -20.32
CA LYS A 19 -6.07 -27.38 -19.82
C LYS A 19 -5.96 -27.16 -18.30
N ILE A 20 -5.61 -28.18 -17.53
CA ILE A 20 -5.39 -28.06 -16.09
C ILE A 20 -4.17 -27.18 -15.80
N THR A 21 -3.08 -27.34 -16.57
CA THR A 21 -1.88 -26.50 -16.41
C THR A 21 -2.17 -25.02 -16.70
N GLU A 22 -2.93 -24.71 -17.75
CA GLU A 22 -3.37 -23.33 -18.04
C GLU A 22 -4.20 -22.76 -16.88
N CYS A 23 -5.16 -23.52 -16.34
CA CYS A 23 -5.97 -23.08 -15.20
C CYS A 23 -5.13 -22.85 -13.93
N THR A 24 -4.10 -23.66 -13.68
CA THR A 24 -3.22 -23.47 -12.52
C THR A 24 -2.36 -22.21 -12.64
N VAL A 25 -1.89 -21.88 -13.85
CA VAL A 25 -1.11 -20.65 -14.09
C VAL A 25 -1.98 -19.41 -13.91
N VAL A 26 -3.21 -19.43 -14.43
CA VAL A 26 -4.19 -18.33 -14.27
C VAL A 26 -4.55 -18.13 -12.79
N LEU A 27 -4.75 -19.21 -12.04
CA LEU A 27 -5.06 -19.14 -10.60
C LEU A 27 -3.88 -18.60 -9.77
N CYS A 28 -2.65 -18.97 -10.09
CA CYS A 28 -1.48 -18.43 -9.41
C CYS A 28 -1.27 -16.94 -9.71
N PHE A 29 -1.59 -16.49 -10.92
CA PHE A 29 -1.42 -15.08 -11.31
C PHE A 29 -2.36 -14.15 -10.53
N THR A 30 -3.60 -14.58 -10.25
CA THR A 30 -4.56 -13.76 -9.49
C THR A 30 -4.17 -13.57 -8.02
N ILE A 31 -3.45 -14.53 -7.42
CA ILE A 31 -2.98 -14.44 -6.03
C ILE A 31 -1.90 -13.36 -5.88
N ILE A 32 -1.05 -13.17 -6.90
CA ILE A 32 0.02 -12.16 -6.86
C ILE A 32 -0.56 -10.74 -6.95
N LEU A 33 -1.68 -10.52 -7.66
CA LEU A 33 -2.31 -9.21 -7.76
C LEU A 33 -3.08 -8.77 -6.49
N ALA A 34 -3.47 -9.70 -5.62
CA ALA A 34 -4.23 -9.38 -4.41
C ALA A 34 -3.39 -8.63 -3.35
N GLY A 35 -2.06 -8.60 -3.47
CA GLY A 35 -1.16 -7.94 -2.52
C GLY A 35 -0.98 -6.43 -2.73
N CYS A 36 -1.44 -5.87 -3.86
CA CYS A 36 -1.28 -4.43 -4.14
C CYS A 36 -2.36 -3.56 -3.48
N ALA A 37 -3.36 -4.16 -2.83
CA ALA A 37 -4.32 -3.46 -1.98
C ALA A 37 -3.76 -3.28 -0.55
N GLY A 38 -2.54 -2.75 -0.45
CA GLY A 38 -2.05 -2.22 0.81
C GLY A 38 -2.93 -1.06 1.23
N SER A 39 -3.53 -1.14 2.42
CA SER A 39 -4.23 0.00 3.03
C SER A 39 -3.24 1.15 3.14
N ILE A 40 -3.26 2.09 2.18
CA ILE A 40 -2.72 3.43 2.41
C ILE A 40 -3.43 3.91 3.68
N GLY A 41 -2.64 4.22 4.71
CA GLY A 41 -3.17 4.58 6.02
C GLY A 41 -4.31 5.57 5.84
N ASN A 42 -5.41 5.34 6.56
CA ASN A 42 -6.57 6.22 6.60
C ASN A 42 -6.16 7.58 7.17
N VAL A 43 -5.46 8.40 6.38
CA VAL A 43 -5.50 9.84 6.53
C VAL A 43 -6.92 10.16 6.14
N LYS A 44 -7.77 10.43 7.15
CA LYS A 44 -9.12 10.94 6.93
C LYS A 44 -8.97 12.15 6.00
N ASP A 45 -9.30 11.95 4.73
CA ASP A 45 -9.27 13.02 3.74
C ASP A 45 -10.45 13.95 4.06
N ASN A 46 -10.23 14.81 5.04
CA ASN A 46 -11.15 15.87 5.41
C ASN A 46 -11.01 17.07 4.45
N GLY A 47 -10.31 16.92 3.31
CA GLY A 47 -9.95 18.01 2.40
C GLY A 47 -8.99 19.03 3.00
N LYS A 48 -8.41 18.75 4.17
CA LYS A 48 -7.48 19.64 4.88
C LYS A 48 -6.04 19.34 4.47
N ILE A 49 -5.27 20.39 4.24
CA ILE A 49 -3.85 20.27 3.91
C ILE A 49 -3.08 19.87 5.18
N ASN A 50 -2.21 18.87 5.06
CA ASN A 50 -1.29 18.48 6.13
C ASN A 50 -0.05 19.38 6.07
N VAL A 51 0.25 20.07 7.18
CA VAL A 51 1.39 20.98 7.29
C VAL A 51 2.23 20.56 8.47
N VAL A 52 3.54 20.39 8.24
CA VAL A 52 4.51 20.05 9.29
C VAL A 52 5.46 21.22 9.50
N THR A 53 5.69 21.59 10.75
CA THR A 53 6.62 22.68 11.13
C THR A 53 7.73 22.17 12.03
N THR A 54 8.94 22.68 11.84
CA THR A 54 10.12 22.33 12.65
C THR A 54 10.28 23.18 13.91
N ILE A 55 9.84 24.45 13.89
CA ILE A 55 9.99 25.38 15.01
C ILE A 55 8.67 26.08 15.38
N PHE A 56 8.57 26.48 16.64
CA PHE A 56 7.36 27.09 17.21
C PHE A 56 6.89 28.38 16.51
N PRO A 57 7.76 29.33 16.10
CA PRO A 57 7.30 30.55 15.45
C PRO A 57 6.44 30.30 14.20
N TYR A 58 6.82 29.34 13.36
CA TYR A 58 6.03 28.98 12.18
C TYR A 58 4.75 28.22 12.53
N TYR A 59 4.80 27.38 13.56
CA TYR A 59 3.60 26.71 14.08
C TYR A 59 2.55 27.74 14.51
N ASP A 60 2.96 28.77 15.25
CA ASP A 60 2.06 29.82 15.73
C ASP A 60 1.47 30.65 14.58
N PHE A 61 2.28 31.04 13.59
CA PHE A 61 1.77 31.75 12.41
C PHE A 61 0.76 30.91 11.63
N VAL A 62 1.05 29.63 11.38
CA VAL A 62 0.14 28.76 10.63
C VAL A 62 -1.15 28.52 11.43
N ARG A 63 -1.06 28.33 12.74
CA ARG A 63 -2.23 28.18 13.62
C ARG A 63 -3.13 29.41 13.58
N GLN A 64 -2.55 30.61 13.65
CA GLN A 64 -3.32 31.86 13.62
C GLN A 64 -3.92 32.15 12.24
N ILE A 65 -3.19 31.87 11.15
CA ILE A 65 -3.64 32.16 9.78
C ILE A 65 -4.63 31.12 9.26
N ALA A 66 -4.31 29.84 9.43
CA ALA A 66 -5.06 28.74 8.82
C ALA A 66 -6.15 28.16 9.74
N GLY A 67 -5.99 28.28 11.07
CA GLY A 67 -6.94 27.78 12.05
C GLY A 67 -7.30 26.32 11.80
N ASP A 68 -8.60 26.04 11.71
CA ASP A 68 -9.13 24.68 11.52
C ASP A 68 -9.07 24.16 10.08
N LYS A 69 -8.48 24.90 9.12
CA LYS A 69 -8.45 24.51 7.69
C LYS A 69 -7.31 23.55 7.35
N VAL A 70 -6.35 23.37 8.24
CA VAL A 70 -5.16 22.55 8.03
C VAL A 70 -4.98 21.57 9.19
N ASN A 71 -4.36 20.44 8.91
CA ASN A 71 -3.86 19.54 9.95
C ASN A 71 -2.40 19.94 10.24
N LEU A 72 -2.20 20.65 11.34
CA LEU A 72 -0.89 21.18 11.73
C LEU A 72 -0.21 20.24 12.73
N VAL A 73 0.97 19.75 12.39
CA VAL A 73 1.82 18.91 13.27
C VAL A 73 3.17 19.58 13.46
N MET A 74 3.69 19.56 14.69
CA MET A 74 5.04 20.03 14.99
C MET A 74 5.97 18.84 15.10
N SER A 75 7.09 18.87 14.37
CA SER A 75 8.08 17.78 14.36
C SER A 75 8.89 17.73 15.65
N VAL A 76 9.23 18.89 16.22
CA VAL A 76 9.91 18.97 17.52
C VAL A 76 8.88 18.99 18.65
N PRO A 77 9.07 18.28 19.77
CA PRO A 77 8.16 18.34 20.90
C PRO A 77 8.08 19.73 21.51
N ALA A 78 6.91 20.10 22.04
CA ALA A 78 6.75 21.37 22.73
C ALA A 78 7.68 21.46 23.95
N GLY A 79 8.46 22.54 24.03
CA GLY A 79 9.40 22.78 25.15
C GLY A 79 10.79 22.15 24.97
N MET A 80 11.03 21.42 23.88
CA MET A 80 12.37 20.96 23.51
C MET A 80 13.08 22.01 22.66
N ASP A 81 14.38 22.18 22.90
CA ASP A 81 15.24 23.01 22.05
C ASP A 81 15.41 22.35 20.68
N THR A 82 15.18 23.12 19.62
CA THR A 82 15.29 22.65 18.23
C THR A 82 16.72 22.30 17.86
N HIS A 83 17.72 22.91 18.51
CA HIS A 83 19.13 22.64 18.21
C HIS A 83 19.62 21.29 18.74
N SER A 84 18.90 20.69 19.69
CA SER A 84 19.23 19.40 20.30
C SER A 84 18.24 18.30 19.92
N PHE A 85 17.35 18.58 18.95
CA PHE A 85 16.36 17.61 18.51
C PHE A 85 17.00 16.54 17.63
N GLU A 86 16.79 15.27 17.99
CA GLU A 86 17.25 14.12 17.23
C GLU A 86 16.04 13.34 16.69
N PRO A 87 15.87 13.25 15.36
CA PRO A 87 14.70 12.64 14.75
C PRO A 87 14.71 11.13 14.95
N THR A 88 13.54 10.56 15.26
CA THR A 88 13.36 9.12 15.37
C THR A 88 12.85 8.53 14.05
N ALA A 89 12.95 7.20 13.90
CA ALA A 89 12.37 6.51 12.73
C ALA A 89 10.84 6.66 12.63
N ALA A 90 10.16 7.11 13.68
CA ALA A 90 8.73 7.40 13.67
C ALA A 90 8.40 8.79 13.11
N ASP A 91 9.39 9.68 12.98
CA ASP A 91 9.23 11.04 12.45
C ASP A 91 9.45 11.12 10.93
N MET A 92 9.87 10.02 10.30
CA MET A 92 10.06 9.85 8.84
C MET A 92 8.86 9.14 8.20
#